data_AF-E2BL71-F1
#
_entry.id   AF-E2BL71-F1
#
_cell.length_a   1.000
_cell.length_b   1.000
_cell.length_c   1.000
_cell.angle_alpha   90.00
_cell.angle_beta   90.00
_cell.angle_gamma   90.00
#
_symmetry.space_group_name_H-M   'P 1'
#
loop_
_entity.id
_entity.type
_entity.pdbx_description
1 polymer ?
#
loop_
_entity_poly.entity_id
_entity_poly.type
_entity_poly.pdbx_seq_one_letter_code
_entity_poly.pdbx_strand_id
1 'polypeptide(L)'
;NRNEGGEDWPPRSPDLIPLDYYLWGHLKSKVYKTKPESTQELIQRIRDEIDLILFETNRRAISAFYQRLAFCQEVNGSHFQHLL
;
A
#
# COMPACT_ATOMS: atom_id res chain seq x y z
N ASN A 1 -19.71 -6.90 16.10
CA ASN A 1 -18.28 -6.75 15.75
C ASN A 1 -18.18 -6.41 14.27
N ARG A 2 -17.75 -5.18 14.00
CA ARG A 2 -17.76 -4.50 12.70
C ARG A 2 -16.84 -5.18 11.68
N ASN A 3 -17.42 -5.67 10.59
CA ASN A 3 -16.75 -5.87 9.30
C ASN A 3 -17.07 -4.65 8.43
N GLU A 4 -16.50 -3.47 8.72
CA GLU A 4 -16.71 -2.26 7.91
C GLU A 4 -15.65 -2.13 6.80
N GLY A 5 -15.46 -3.19 6.01
CA GLY A 5 -14.54 -3.18 4.87
C GLY A 5 -14.40 -4.54 4.21
N GLY A 6 -15.46 -5.04 3.56
CA GLY A 6 -15.38 -6.38 2.95
C GLY A 6 -16.43 -6.78 1.92
N GLU A 7 -17.53 -6.05 1.77
CA GLU A 7 -18.59 -6.45 0.80
C GLU A 7 -18.44 -5.76 -0.58
N ASP A 8 -17.84 -4.57 -0.65
CA ASP A 8 -17.77 -3.78 -1.90
C ASP A 8 -16.43 -3.86 -2.66
N TRP A 9 -15.42 -4.55 -2.12
CA TRP A 9 -14.10 -4.61 -2.76
C TRP A 9 -13.97 -5.84 -3.67
N PRO A 10 -13.59 -5.66 -4.95
CA PRO A 10 -13.39 -6.79 -5.84
C PRO A 10 -12.25 -7.68 -5.34
N PRO A 11 -12.44 -9.02 -5.35
CA PRO A 11 -11.42 -9.95 -4.86
C PRO A 11 -10.12 -9.79 -5.66
N ARG A 12 -8.97 -9.94 -4.98
CA ARG A 12 -7.62 -9.93 -5.58
C ARG A 12 -7.24 -8.61 -6.27
N SER A 13 -7.55 -7.47 -5.64
CA SER A 13 -7.24 -6.13 -6.17
C SER A 13 -6.15 -5.39 -5.39
N PRO A 14 -4.92 -5.95 -5.24
CA PRO A 14 -3.84 -5.27 -4.51
C PRO A 14 -3.44 -3.94 -5.19
N ASP A 15 -3.64 -3.84 -6.52
CA ASP A 15 -3.40 -2.62 -7.29
C ASP A 15 -4.36 -1.48 -6.93
N LEU A 16 -5.43 -1.73 -6.19
CA LEU A 16 -6.39 -0.74 -5.72
C LEU A 16 -6.28 -0.45 -4.22
N ILE A 17 -5.37 -1.09 -3.50
CA ILE A 17 -5.21 -0.92 -2.05
C ILE A 17 -3.90 -0.15 -1.79
N PRO A 18 -3.95 1.11 -1.29
CA PRO A 18 -2.75 1.91 -1.04
C PRO A 18 -1.71 1.25 -0.13
N LEU A 19 -2.17 0.43 0.81
CA LEU A 19 -1.26 -0.32 1.67
C LEU A 19 -0.46 -1.37 0.88
N ASP A 20 -1.09 -2.03 -0.10
CA ASP A 20 -0.49 -3.10 -0.87
C ASP A 20 0.43 -2.59 -1.98
N TYR A 21 -0.03 -1.62 -2.79
CA TYR A 21 0.80 -1.12 -3.90
C TYR A 21 1.88 -0.12 -3.46
N TYR A 22 1.78 0.45 -2.24
CA TYR A 22 2.74 1.44 -1.74
C TYR A 22 3.35 1.05 -0.40
N LEU A 23 2.56 1.01 0.68
CA LEU A 23 3.12 1.00 2.05
C LEU A 23 3.98 -0.24 2.32
N TRP A 24 3.48 -1.44 2.00
CA TRP A 24 4.21 -2.67 2.30
C TRP A 24 5.52 -2.78 1.53
N GLY A 25 5.53 -2.37 0.27
CA GLY A 25 6.76 -2.28 -0.53
C GLY A 25 7.76 -1.27 0.06
N HIS A 26 7.27 -0.10 0.47
CA HIS A 26 8.07 0.94 1.10
C HIS A 26 8.71 0.44 2.41
N LEU A 27 7.90 -0.02 3.35
CA LEU A 27 8.37 -0.51 4.65
C LEU A 27 9.37 -1.67 4.48
N LYS A 28 9.08 -2.63 3.59
CA LYS A 28 9.98 -3.76 3.35
C LYS A 28 11.35 -3.30 2.85
N SER A 29 11.40 -2.30 1.95
CA SER A 29 12.65 -1.75 1.42
C SER A 29 13.52 -1.06 2.48
N LYS A 30 12.90 -0.53 3.54
CA LYS A 30 13.58 0.26 4.58
C LYS A 30 13.94 -0.59 5.79
N VAL A 31 12.95 -1.28 6.35
CA VAL A 31 13.06 -2.06 7.58
C VAL A 31 14.02 -3.24 7.41
N TYR A 32 14.03 -3.86 6.22
CA TYR A 32 14.93 -4.97 5.88
C TYR A 32 16.19 -4.54 5.13
N LYS A 33 16.51 -3.24 5.10
CA LYS A 33 17.78 -2.77 4.51
C LYS A 33 19.00 -3.45 5.14
N THR A 34 18.90 -3.76 6.43
CA THR A 34 19.77 -4.71 7.14
C THR A 34 18.91 -5.78 7.79
N LYS A 35 19.45 -6.98 7.99
CA LYS A 35 18.74 -8.07 8.67
C LYS A 35 18.47 -7.67 10.12
N PRO A 36 17.19 -7.60 10.57
CA PRO A 36 16.88 -7.39 11.97
C PRO A 36 17.33 -8.57 12.82
N GLU A 37 17.82 -8.30 14.02
CA GLU A 37 18.35 -9.30 14.96
C GLU A 37 17.26 -9.83 15.90
N SER A 38 16.15 -9.11 16.04
CA SER A 38 15.00 -9.51 16.88
C SER A 38 13.67 -8.99 16.35
N THR A 39 12.58 -9.59 16.82
CA THR A 39 11.22 -9.12 16.53
C THR A 39 10.97 -7.73 17.12
N GLN A 40 11.55 -7.42 18.27
CA GLN A 40 11.42 -6.12 18.93
C GLN A 40 12.07 -5.02 18.09
N GLU A 41 13.27 -5.28 17.58
CA GLU A 41 13.95 -4.37 16.66
C GLU A 41 13.14 -4.19 15.38
N LEU A 42 12.60 -5.27 14.80
CA LEU A 42 11.75 -5.19 13.62
C LEU A 42 10.52 -4.29 13.85
N ILE A 43 9.83 -4.46 14.98
CA ILE A 43 8.67 -3.63 15.36
C ILE A 43 9.08 -2.17 15.52
N GLN A 44 10.22 -1.90 16.16
CA GLN A 44 10.69 -0.53 16.36
C GLN A 44 11.03 0.13 15.02
N ARG A 45 11.75 -0.56 14.14
CA ARG A 45 12.05 -0.05 12.78
C ARG A 45 10.78 0.25 11.98
N ILE A 46 9.73 -0.58 12.09
CA ILE A 46 8.45 -0.31 11.44
C ILE A 46 7.83 0.99 11.97
N ARG A 47 7.83 1.19 13.30
CA ARG A 47 7.30 2.42 13.92
C ARG A 47 8.09 3.65 13.48
N ASP A 48 9.42 3.58 13.57
CA ASP A 48 10.31 4.67 13.17
C ASP A 48 10.08 5.06 11.70
N GLU A 49 10.00 4.08 10.80
CA GLU A 49 9.73 4.37 9.38
C GLU A 49 8.32 4.90 9.14
N ILE A 50 7.29 4.44 9.87
CA ILE A 50 5.93 4.99 9.78
C ILE A 50 5.92 6.46 10.20
N ASP A 51 6.62 6.82 11.28
CA ASP A 51 6.69 8.20 11.78
C ASP A 51 7.41 9.14 10.79
N LEU A 52 8.27 8.60 9.93
CA LEU A 52 8.94 9.35 8.86
C LEU A 52 8.08 9.55 7.61
N ILE A 53 6.94 8.87 7.48
CA ILE A 53 6.06 9.03 6.32
C ILE A 53 5.35 10.38 6.39
N LEU A 54 5.80 11.31 5.55
CA LEU A 54 5.20 12.63 5.44
C LEU A 54 3.74 12.56 4.97
N PHE A 55 2.92 13.49 5.47
CA PHE A 55 1.53 13.68 5.03
C PHE A 55 1.39 13.76 3.51
N GLU A 56 2.31 14.46 2.84
CA GLU A 56 2.35 14.59 1.38
C GLU A 56 2.50 13.25 0.66
N THR A 57 3.24 12.31 1.25
CA THR A 57 3.38 10.97 0.68
C THR A 57 2.09 10.17 0.83
N ASN A 58 1.42 10.27 1.98
CA ASN A 58 0.08 9.67 2.16
C ASN A 58 -0.93 10.27 1.17
N ARG A 59 -0.93 11.60 1.00
CA ARG A 59 -1.80 12.26 0.03
C ARG A 59 -1.57 11.74 -1.38
N ARG A 60 -0.30 11.61 -1.81
CA ARG A 60 0.04 11.06 -3.14
C ARG A 60 -0.42 9.61 -3.30
N ALA A 61 -0.25 8.77 -2.29
CA ALA A 61 -0.75 7.39 -2.34
C ALA A 61 -2.27 7.38 -2.54
N ILE A 62 -3.03 8.16 -1.76
CA ILE A 62 -4.48 8.28 -1.94
C ILE A 62 -4.85 8.88 -3.31
N SER A 63 -4.11 9.86 -3.83
CA SER A 63 -4.36 10.38 -5.18
C SER A 63 -4.13 9.32 -6.26
N ALA A 64 -3.08 8.49 -6.10
CA ALA A 64 -2.80 7.40 -7.03
C ALA A 64 -3.91 6.34 -7.06
N PHE A 65 -4.65 6.14 -5.95
CA PHE A 65 -5.82 5.27 -5.95
C PHE A 65 -6.87 5.70 -6.99
N TYR A 66 -7.18 6.99 -7.10
CA TYR A 66 -8.15 7.47 -8.09
C TYR A 66 -7.65 7.28 -9.53
N GLN A 67 -6.35 7.44 -9.77
CA GLN A 67 -5.74 7.16 -11.09
C GLN A 67 -5.81 5.67 -11.42
N ARG A 68 -5.46 4.81 -10.45
CA ARG A 68 -5.53 3.35 -10.58
C ARG A 68 -6.95 2.85 -10.82
N LEU A 69 -7.96 3.46 -10.17
CA LEU A 69 -9.37 3.20 -10.45
C LEU A 69 -9.74 3.58 -11.88
N ALA A 70 -9.29 4.73 -12.39
CA ALA A 70 -9.54 5.14 -13.76
C ALA A 70 -8.96 4.13 -14.76
N PHE A 71 -7.70 3.71 -14.58
CA PHE A 71 -7.09 2.67 -15.42
C PHE A 71 -7.82 1.33 -15.34
N CYS A 72 -8.22 0.92 -14.13
CA CYS A 72 -9.02 -0.28 -13.93
C CYS A 72 -10.34 -0.22 -14.72
N GLN A 73 -11.00 0.94 -14.74
CA GLN A 73 -12.22 1.16 -15.51
C GLN A 73 -11.97 1.11 -17.02
N GLU A 74 -10.89 1.72 -17.51
CA GLU A 74 -10.51 1.69 -18.94
C GLU A 74 -10.32 0.27 -19.47
N VAL A 75 -9.79 -0.63 -18.64
CA VAL A 75 -9.59 -2.04 -18.98
C VAL A 75 -10.71 -2.96 -18.51
N ASN A 76 -11.89 -2.41 -18.15
CA ASN A 76 -13.07 -3.14 -17.68
C ASN A 76 -12.78 -4.12 -16.52
N GLY A 77 -11.96 -3.70 -15.56
CA GLY A 77 -11.60 -4.50 -14.38
C GLY A 77 -10.46 -5.50 -14.59
N SER A 78 -9.84 -5.53 -15.77
CA SER A 78 -8.67 -6.37 -16.06
C SER A 78 -7.36 -5.76 -15.50
N HIS A 79 -6.23 -6.42 -15.76
CA HIS A 79 -4.90 -5.97 -15.35
C HIS A 79 -4.46 -4.71 -16.11
N PHE A 80 -4.12 -3.65 -15.37
CA PHE A 80 -3.79 -2.33 -15.92
C PHE A 80 -2.34 -1.90 -15.66
N GLN A 81 -1.44 -2.80 -15.24
CA GLN A 81 -0.06 -2.43 -14.91
C GLN A 81 0.73 -1.89 -16.10
N HIS A 82 0.30 -2.17 -17.34
CA HIS A 82 0.87 -1.61 -18.55
C HIS A 82 0.54 -0.12 -18.77
N LEU A 83 -0.38 0.44 -17.97
CA LEU A 83 -0.79 1.85 -17.97
C LEU A 83 -0.17 2.66 -16.81
N LEU A 84 0.55 1.99 -15.89
CA LEU A 84 1.16 2.58 -14.68
C LEU A 84 2.56 3.14 -14.90
#